data_AF-A0AAV5RTL1-F1
#
_entry.id   AF-A0AAV5RTL1-F1
#
_cell.length_a   1.000
_cell.length_b   1.000
_cell.length_c   1.000
_cell.angle_alpha   90.00
_cell.angle_beta   90.00
_cell.angle_gamma   90.00
#
_symmetry.space_group_name_H-M   'P 1'
#
loop_
_entity.id
_entity.type
_entity.pdbx_description
1 polymer ?
#
loop_
_entity_poly.entity_id
_entity_poly.type
_entity_poly.pdbx_seq_one_letter_code
_entity_poly.pdbx_strand_id
1 'polypeptide(L)'
;MNSNIIRSSIRKYATLPPHALKPALGAPNKAAAEAFKQSLQAQSSHGESTYKFWLKVSYFVAAPAILLTAVNTYFVEKEHAEHRAHLAHVPDADWPRDYQYMNVRWKPFFWGDGDKTLFWNPVINRHINHDE
;
A
#
# COMPACT_ATOMS: atom_id res chain seq x y z
N MET A 1 45.56 33.74 -31.67
CA MET A 1 45.34 32.44 -30.99
C MET A 1 46.54 32.12 -30.13
N ASN A 2 46.33 31.72 -28.87
CA ASN A 2 47.39 31.59 -27.87
C ASN A 2 48.19 30.29 -28.08
N SER A 3 49.49 30.37 -28.41
CA SER A 3 50.29 29.22 -28.86
C SER A 3 50.48 28.14 -27.79
N ASN A 4 50.41 28.53 -26.51
CA ASN A 4 50.49 27.62 -25.37
C ASN A 4 49.30 26.66 -25.30
N ILE A 5 48.11 27.11 -25.70
CA ILE A 5 46.91 26.27 -25.74
C ILE A 5 47.07 25.19 -26.82
N ILE A 6 47.53 25.58 -28.01
CA ILE A 6 47.77 24.66 -29.13
C ILE A 6 48.81 23.59 -28.76
N ARG A 7 49.92 23.99 -28.15
CA ARG A 7 50.97 23.06 -27.68
C ARG A 7 50.46 22.10 -26.61
N SER A 8 49.63 22.58 -25.67
CA SER A 8 49.04 21.74 -24.64
C SER A 8 48.08 20.69 -25.21
N SER A 9 47.28 21.07 -26.22
CA SER A 9 46.37 20.16 -26.91
C SER A 9 47.13 19.07 -27.65
N ILE A 10 48.15 19.44 -28.43
CA ILE A 10 48.99 18.48 -29.17
C ILE A 10 49.64 17.47 -28.21
N ARG A 11 50.17 17.94 -27.08
CA ARG A 11 50.82 17.06 -26.09
C ARG A 11 49.82 16.10 -25.45
N LYS A 12 48.60 16.54 -25.16
CA LYS A 12 47.51 15.67 -24.65
C LYS A 12 47.09 14.61 -25.66
N TYR A 13 46.97 14.97 -26.94
CA TYR A 13 46.65 14.00 -28.00
C TYR A 13 47.80 12.99 -28.21
N ALA A 14 49.05 13.41 -28.05
CA ALA A 14 50.22 12.55 -28.20
C ALA A 14 50.36 11.49 -27.09
N THR A 15 49.75 11.69 -25.92
CA THR A 15 49.77 10.73 -24.80
C THR A 15 48.62 9.72 -24.81
N LEU A 16 47.70 9.81 -25.78
CA LEU A 16 46.55 8.91 -25.85
C LEU A 16 46.96 7.50 -26.29
N PRO A 17 46.40 6.44 -25.68
CA PRO A 17 46.67 5.07 -26.11
C PRO A 17 46.12 4.81 -27.54
N PRO A 18 46.65 3.81 -28.27
CA PRO A 18 46.39 3.61 -29.71
C PRO A 18 44.91 3.38 -30.10
N HIS A 19 44.05 3.08 -29.13
CA HIS A 19 42.61 2.83 -29.32
C HIS A 19 41.72 3.92 -28.68
N ALA A 20 42.30 4.98 -28.12
CA ALA A 20 41.56 6.01 -27.39
C ALA A 20 40.52 6.76 -28.25
N LEU A 21 40.76 6.88 -29.55
CA LEU A 21 39.88 7.57 -30.49
C LEU A 21 39.10 6.62 -31.40
N LYS A 22 39.22 5.30 -31.19
CA LYS A 22 38.46 4.32 -31.97
C LYS A 22 37.01 4.31 -31.48
N PRO A 23 36.02 4.19 -32.38
CA PRO A 23 34.63 4.04 -31.98
C PRO A 23 34.47 2.85 -31.02
N ALA A 24 33.86 3.09 -29.86
CA ALA A 24 33.61 2.06 -28.85
C ALA A 24 32.47 1.11 -29.24
N LEU A 25 31.58 1.57 -30.12
CA LEU A 25 30.43 0.82 -30.62
C LEU A 25 30.56 0.62 -32.13
N GLY A 26 30.05 -0.51 -32.62
CA GLY A 26 30.00 -0.84 -34.04
C GLY A 26 28.99 0.03 -34.82
N ALA A 27 28.74 -0.32 -36.08
CA ALA A 27 27.77 0.39 -36.90
C ALA A 27 26.37 0.36 -36.24
N PRO A 28 25.69 1.50 -36.09
CA PRO A 28 24.40 1.56 -35.43
C PRO A 28 23.33 0.81 -36.23
N ASN A 29 22.59 -0.09 -35.57
CA ASN A 29 21.43 -0.74 -36.17
C ASN A 29 20.21 0.20 -36.11
N LYS A 30 20.04 0.98 -37.17
CA LYS A 30 18.94 1.96 -37.29
C LYS A 30 17.57 1.31 -37.28
N ALA A 31 17.42 0.14 -37.90
CA ALA A 31 16.15 -0.58 -37.96
C ALA A 31 15.68 -1.04 -36.56
N ALA A 32 16.60 -1.58 -35.76
CA ALA A 32 16.30 -1.95 -34.37
C ALA A 32 15.93 -0.72 -33.51
N ALA A 33 16.63 0.40 -33.71
CA ALA A 33 16.34 1.65 -33.00
C ALA A 33 14.97 2.24 -33.38
N GLU A 34 14.57 2.16 -34.64
CA GLU A 34 13.25 2.59 -35.11
C GLU A 34 12.14 1.67 -34.59
N ALA A 35 12.34 0.36 -34.64
CA ALA A 35 11.40 -0.62 -34.07
C ALA A 35 11.20 -0.37 -32.56
N PHE A 36 12.27 -0.08 -31.82
CA PHE A 36 12.17 0.27 -30.41
C PHE A 36 11.37 1.55 -30.18
N LYS A 37 11.63 2.62 -30.95
CA LYS A 37 10.86 3.87 -30.87
C LYS A 37 9.37 3.65 -31.17
N GLN A 38 9.06 2.84 -32.17
CA GLN A 38 7.68 2.48 -32.50
C GLN A 38 7.02 1.68 -31.38
N SER A 39 7.75 0.75 -30.76
CA SER A 39 7.25 -0.03 -29.61
C SER A 39 6.88 0.85 -28.42
N LEU A 40 7.66 1.90 -28.13
CA LEU A 40 7.37 2.86 -27.05
C LEU A 40 6.09 3.65 -27.34
N GLN A 41 5.92 4.10 -28.59
CA GLN A 41 4.69 4.81 -29.00
C GLN A 41 3.46 3.89 -28.90
N ALA A 42 3.58 2.65 -29.35
CA ALA A 42 2.51 1.66 -29.26
C ALA A 42 2.15 1.34 -27.81
N GLN A 43 3.14 1.20 -26.92
CA GLN A 43 2.93 1.03 -25.49
C GLN A 43 2.22 2.23 -24.86
N SER A 44 2.61 3.45 -25.22
CA SER A 44 1.97 4.66 -24.74
C SER A 44 0.49 4.73 -25.17
N SER A 45 0.20 4.48 -26.46
CA SER A 45 -1.18 4.51 -26.95
C SER A 45 -2.04 3.38 -26.35
N HIS A 46 -1.46 2.19 -26.20
CA HIS A 46 -2.14 1.06 -25.56
C HIS A 46 -2.43 1.37 -24.09
N GLY A 47 -1.46 1.93 -23.36
CA GLY A 47 -1.60 2.34 -21.96
C GLY A 47 -2.71 3.37 -21.76
N GLU A 48 -2.83 4.36 -22.66
CA GLU A 48 -3.90 5.36 -22.60
C GLU A 48 -5.29 4.71 -22.75
N SER A 49 -5.45 3.79 -23.70
CA SER A 49 -6.71 3.07 -23.93
C SER A 49 -7.07 2.17 -22.74
N THR A 50 -6.11 1.40 -22.24
CA THR A 50 -6.27 0.51 -21.09
C THR A 50 -6.61 1.29 -19.82
N TYR A 51 -5.96 2.42 -19.57
CA TYR A 51 -6.28 3.29 -18.44
C TYR A 51 -7.72 3.81 -18.51
N LYS A 52 -8.13 4.33 -19.67
CA LYS A 52 -9.51 4.82 -19.87
C LYS A 52 -10.55 3.73 -19.66
N PHE A 53 -10.25 2.48 -20.06
CA PHE A 53 -11.11 1.33 -19.79
C PHE A 53 -11.25 1.06 -18.29
N TRP A 54 -10.14 0.94 -17.55
CA TRP A 54 -10.18 0.65 -16.11
C TRP A 54 -10.79 1.78 -15.28
N LEU A 55 -10.61 3.03 -15.73
CA LEU A 55 -11.28 4.17 -15.12
C LEU A 55 -12.80 4.05 -15.25
N LYS A 56 -13.31 3.64 -16.42
CA LYS A 56 -14.74 3.36 -16.61
C LYS A 56 -15.21 2.20 -15.74
N VAL A 57 -14.48 1.08 -15.67
CA VAL A 57 -14.83 -0.03 -14.80
C VAL A 57 -14.90 0.40 -13.33
N SER A 58 -13.94 1.21 -12.88
CA SER A 58 -13.92 1.74 -11.51
C SER A 58 -15.17 2.57 -11.21
N TYR A 59 -15.57 3.47 -12.12
CA TYR A 59 -16.74 4.33 -11.90
C TYR A 59 -18.08 3.65 -12.14
N PHE A 60 -18.18 2.75 -13.12
CA PHE A 60 -19.46 2.15 -13.51
C PHE A 60 -19.73 0.79 -12.87
N VAL A 61 -18.72 0.15 -12.28
CA VAL A 61 -18.88 -1.15 -11.60
C VAL A 61 -18.50 -1.03 -10.13
N ALA A 62 -17.25 -0.63 -9.83
CA ALA A 62 -16.77 -0.64 -8.46
C ALA A 62 -17.50 0.38 -7.57
N ALA A 63 -17.69 1.61 -8.05
CA ALA A 63 -18.39 2.64 -7.27
C ALA A 63 -19.86 2.25 -6.95
N PRO A 64 -20.69 1.78 -7.90
CA PRO A 64 -22.02 1.26 -7.59
C PRO A 64 -22.00 0.07 -6.63
N ALA A 65 -21.06 -0.86 -6.79
CA ALA A 65 -20.93 -2.01 -5.89
C ALA A 65 -20.60 -1.58 -4.44
N ILE A 66 -19.70 -0.61 -4.29
CA ILE A 66 -19.38 -0.01 -2.97
C ILE A 66 -20.61 0.68 -2.39
N LEU A 67 -21.35 1.45 -3.18
CA LEU A 67 -22.56 2.14 -2.70
C LEU A 67 -23.61 1.15 -2.19
N LEU A 68 -23.89 0.09 -2.96
CA LEU A 68 -24.84 -0.95 -2.55
C LEU A 68 -24.39 -1.65 -1.27
N THR A 69 -23.11 -2.00 -1.18
CA THR A 69 -22.55 -2.68 0.00
C THR A 69 -22.54 -1.75 1.22
N ALA A 70 -22.27 -0.45 1.02
CA ALA A 70 -22.27 0.54 2.09
C ALA A 70 -23.68 0.73 2.67
N VAL A 71 -24.72 0.77 1.82
CA VAL A 71 -26.12 0.85 2.28
C VAL A 71 -26.49 -0.41 3.07
N ASN A 72 -26.15 -1.60 2.58
CA ASN A 72 -26.42 -2.85 3.31
C ASN A 72 -25.70 -2.87 4.67
N THR A 73 -24.40 -2.57 4.67
CA THR A 73 -23.58 -2.55 5.90
C THR A 73 -24.09 -1.51 6.89
N TYR A 74 -24.55 -0.35 6.42
CA TYR A 74 -25.12 0.69 7.28
C TYR A 74 -26.35 0.19 8.06
N PHE A 75 -27.26 -0.53 7.42
CA PHE A 75 -28.43 -1.07 8.11
C PHE A 75 -28.05 -2.12 9.15
N VAL A 76 -27.17 -3.06 8.80
CA VAL A 76 -26.69 -4.10 9.73
C VAL A 76 -25.93 -3.47 10.90
N GLU A 77 -25.07 -2.48 10.64
CA GLU A 77 -24.30 -1.81 11.68
C GLU A 77 -25.18 -0.95 12.59
N LYS A 78 -26.27 -0.38 12.08
CA LYS A 78 -27.25 0.31 12.90
C LYS A 78 -27.89 -0.64 13.92
N GLU A 79 -28.30 -1.83 13.50
CA GLU A 79 -28.84 -2.86 14.41
C GLU A 79 -27.78 -3.30 15.44
N HIS A 80 -26.53 -3.48 15.02
CA HIS A 80 -25.44 -3.77 15.95
C HIS A 80 -25.16 -2.63 16.93
N ALA A 81 -25.27 -1.38 16.51
CA ALA A 81 -25.11 -0.22 17.38
C ALA A 81 -26.20 -0.16 18.45
N GLU A 82 -27.46 -0.41 18.07
CA GLU A 82 -28.58 -0.51 19.01
C GLU A 82 -28.40 -1.68 20.00
N HIS A 83 -27.96 -2.85 19.51
CA HIS A 83 -27.66 -3.99 20.39
C HIS A 83 -26.51 -3.68 21.38
N ARG A 84 -25.42 -3.05 20.93
CA ARG A 84 -24.34 -2.63 21.84
C ARG A 84 -24.81 -1.60 22.86
N ALA A 85 -25.72 -0.70 22.48
CA ALA A 85 -26.32 0.24 23.42
C ALA A 85 -27.16 -0.49 24.48
N HIS A 86 -27.95 -1.50 24.12
CA HIS A 86 -28.66 -2.32 25.11
C HIS A 86 -27.70 -3.08 26.03
N LEU A 87 -26.66 -3.72 25.48
CA LEU A 87 -25.65 -4.43 26.27
C LEU A 87 -24.96 -3.51 27.28
N ALA A 88 -24.71 -2.24 26.95
CA ALA A 88 -24.08 -1.29 27.86
C ALA A 88 -24.88 -1.05 29.15
N HIS A 89 -26.20 -1.26 29.14
CA HIS A 89 -27.06 -1.08 30.31
C HIS A 89 -27.27 -2.38 31.12
N VAL A 90 -26.79 -3.54 30.63
CA VAL A 90 -26.87 -4.80 31.35
C VAL A 90 -25.91 -4.73 32.55
N PRO A 91 -26.37 -4.96 33.80
CA PRO A 91 -25.50 -5.02 34.97
C PRO A 91 -24.52 -6.19 34.91
N ASP A 92 -23.34 -6.04 35.50
CA ASP A 92 -22.33 -7.11 35.54
C ASP A 92 -22.82 -8.37 36.29
N ALA A 93 -23.74 -8.21 37.24
CA ALA A 93 -24.37 -9.33 37.95
C ALA A 93 -25.22 -10.22 37.03
N ASP A 94 -25.77 -9.65 35.95
CA ASP A 94 -26.58 -10.36 34.96
C ASP A 94 -25.75 -10.80 33.75
N TRP A 95 -24.45 -10.50 33.73
CA TRP A 95 -23.57 -10.91 32.66
C TRP A 95 -23.28 -12.42 32.72
N PRO A 96 -23.33 -13.14 31.60
CA PRO A 96 -23.05 -14.57 31.59
C PRO A 96 -21.65 -14.87 32.15
N ARG A 97 -21.56 -15.91 33.00
CA ARG A 97 -20.26 -16.36 33.52
C ARG A 97 -19.39 -16.86 32.37
N ASP A 98 -18.19 -16.30 32.27
CA ASP A 98 -17.20 -16.69 31.26
C ASP A 98 -16.72 -18.14 31.46
N TYR A 99 -16.42 -18.83 30.37
CA TYR A 99 -15.77 -20.14 30.43
C TYR A 99 -14.30 -20.00 30.83
N GLN A 100 -13.71 -21.05 31.41
CA GLN A 100 -12.32 -21.05 31.92
C GLN A 100 -11.24 -20.68 30.88
N TYR A 101 -11.53 -20.84 29.60
CA TYR A 101 -10.61 -20.49 28.51
C TYR A 101 -10.80 -19.05 28.00
N MET A 102 -11.87 -18.37 28.41
CA MET A 102 -12.12 -16.97 28.09
C MET A 102 -11.41 -16.08 29.10
N ASN A 103 -11.01 -14.87 28.67
CA ASN A 103 -10.37 -13.86 29.52
C ASN A 103 -9.15 -14.33 30.35
N VAL A 104 -8.47 -15.40 29.96
CA VAL A 104 -7.29 -15.92 30.66
C VAL A 104 -6.15 -14.88 30.72
N ARG A 105 -5.55 -14.72 31.91
CA ARG A 105 -4.34 -13.91 32.14
C ARG A 105 -3.31 -14.70 32.93
N TRP A 106 -2.33 -15.28 32.24
CA TRP A 106 -1.19 -15.96 32.88
C TRP A 106 -0.20 -14.99 33.54
N LYS A 107 -0.05 -13.81 32.92
CA LYS A 107 0.72 -12.66 33.41
C LYS A 107 -0.06 -11.40 33.02
N PRO A 108 -0.17 -10.39 33.90
CA PRO A 108 -0.78 -9.12 33.52
C PRO A 108 -0.02 -8.47 32.37
N PHE A 109 -0.74 -7.74 31.52
CA PHE A 109 -0.12 -6.87 30.53
C PHE A 109 0.77 -5.83 31.21
N PHE A 110 1.81 -5.38 30.51
CA PHE A 110 2.78 -4.42 31.07
C PHE A 110 2.32 -2.96 30.98
N TRP A 111 1.07 -2.72 30.56
CA TRP A 111 0.47 -1.39 30.44
C TRP A 111 -0.89 -1.33 31.14
N GLY A 112 -1.37 -0.11 31.41
CA GLY A 112 -2.67 0.12 32.01
C GLY A 112 -2.81 -0.54 33.37
N ASP A 113 -3.93 -1.23 33.57
CA ASP A 113 -4.23 -2.04 34.75
C ASP A 113 -3.77 -3.50 34.65
N GLY A 114 -3.12 -3.86 33.53
CA GLY A 114 -2.65 -5.20 33.27
C GLY A 114 -3.69 -6.17 32.72
N ASP A 115 -4.94 -5.74 32.49
CA ASP A 115 -6.02 -6.64 32.08
C ASP A 115 -6.55 -6.36 30.66
N LYS A 116 -6.58 -5.09 30.25
CA LYS A 116 -7.19 -4.68 28.97
C LYS A 116 -6.23 -4.76 27.79
N THR A 117 -6.70 -5.34 26.68
CA THR A 117 -5.97 -5.38 25.40
C THR A 117 -5.98 -4.02 24.70
N LEU A 118 -5.20 -3.87 23.61
CA LEU A 118 -5.11 -2.62 22.85
C LEU A 118 -6.46 -2.16 22.25
N PHE A 119 -7.29 -3.10 21.81
CA PHE A 119 -8.62 -2.85 21.25
C PHE A 119 -9.71 -3.39 22.17
N TRP A 120 -9.58 -3.11 23.47
CA TRP A 120 -10.56 -3.52 24.48
C TRP A 120 -11.77 -2.58 24.49
N ASN A 121 -12.97 -3.12 24.28
CA ASN A 121 -14.21 -2.37 24.46
C ASN A 121 -14.93 -2.86 25.71
N PRO A 122 -15.07 -2.04 26.77
CA PRO A 122 -15.66 -2.47 28.04
C PRO A 122 -17.15 -2.85 27.93
N VAL A 123 -17.84 -2.50 26.84
CA VAL A 123 -19.24 -2.90 26.64
C VAL A 123 -19.35 -4.38 26.25
N ILE A 124 -18.43 -4.86 25.40
CA ILE A 124 -18.50 -6.21 24.78
C ILE A 124 -17.40 -7.16 25.25
N ASN A 125 -16.31 -6.62 25.79
CA ASN A 125 -15.21 -7.37 26.40
C ASN A 125 -15.23 -6.98 27.87
N ARG A 126 -16.08 -7.62 28.66
CA ARG A 126 -16.05 -7.46 30.12
C ARG A 126 -15.20 -8.58 30.68
N HIS A 127 -14.42 -8.28 31.71
CA HIS A 127 -13.74 -9.27 32.51
C HIS A 127 -14.26 -9.13 33.94
N ILE A 128 -15.19 -10.01 34.30
CA ILE A 128 -15.91 -9.95 35.56
C ILE A 128 -15.34 -11.03 36.47
N ASN A 129 -14.90 -10.62 37.65
CA ASN A 129 -14.41 -11.56 38.66
C ASN A 129 -15.61 -12.26 39.29
N HIS A 130 -15.65 -13.59 39.23
CA HIS A 130 -16.72 -14.42 39.78
C HIS A 130 -16.29 -15.22 41.02
N ASP A 131 -15.19 -14.81 41.66
CA ASP A 131 -14.56 -15.51 42.78
C ASP A 131 -14.93 -14.90 44.16
N GLU A 132 -16.02 -14.13 44.23
CA GLU A 132 -16.69 -13.75 45.49
C GLU A 132 -17.85 -14.70 45.82
#